data_AF-A0A418V2E9-F1
#
_entry.id   AF-A0A418V2E9-F1
#
_cell.length_a   1.000
_cell.length_b   1.000
_cell.length_c   1.000
_cell.angle_alpha   90.00
_cell.angle_beta   90.00
_cell.angle_gamma   90.00
#
_symmetry.space_group_name_H-M   'P 1'
#
loop_
_entity.id
_entity.type
_entity.pdbx_description
1 polymer ?
#
loop_
_entity_poly.entity_id
_entity_poly.type
_entity_poly.pdbx_seq_one_letter_code
_entity_poly.pdbx_strand_id
1 'polypeptide(L)'
;MKTNDYLSAPLPLCRGARVRMSPLGRSRHPKYGDREGLIVGQGSPSSWRVKFDDRKTIQAIHQDYLERVPRPSAPHHSAESSVDRHCDASNP
;
A
#
# COMPACT_ATOMS: atom_id res chain seq x y z
N MET A 1 14.01 6.40 -26.44
CA MET A 1 12.64 6.33 -25.88
C MET A 1 12.50 5.01 -25.15
N LYS A 2 12.50 5.02 -23.81
CA LYS A 2 12.09 3.90 -22.94
C LYS A 2 12.12 4.41 -21.50
N THR A 3 11.03 5.05 -21.09
CA THR A 3 10.78 5.40 -19.69
C THR A 3 10.54 4.10 -18.94
N ASN A 4 11.55 3.70 -18.16
CA ASN A 4 11.50 2.52 -17.31
C ASN A 4 10.64 2.87 -16.08
N ASP A 5 9.32 2.92 -16.27
CA ASP A 5 8.33 3.23 -15.24
C ASP A 5 8.06 2.02 -14.32
N TYR A 6 9.14 1.40 -13.82
CA TYR A 6 9.08 0.34 -12.80
C TYR A 6 8.88 0.91 -11.37
N LEU A 7 8.41 2.15 -11.24
CA LEU A 7 8.28 2.87 -9.97
C LEU A 7 6.97 2.66 -9.22
N SER A 8 6.10 1.74 -9.67
CA SER A 8 4.83 1.54 -8.99
C SER A 8 4.33 0.11 -9.12
N ALA A 9 5.16 -0.86 -8.71
CA ALA A 9 4.56 -2.09 -8.21
C ALA A 9 3.67 -1.65 -7.04
N PRO A 10 2.34 -1.80 -7.11
CA PRO A 10 1.46 -1.35 -6.04
C PRO A 10 1.94 -2.04 -4.77
N LEU A 11 2.41 -1.23 -3.79
CA LEU A 11 2.87 -1.76 -2.52
C LEU A 11 1.84 -2.76 -2.02
N PRO A 12 2.25 -3.98 -1.65
CA PRO A 12 1.31 -5.05 -1.35
C PRO A 12 0.31 -4.55 -0.31
N LEU A 13 -0.96 -4.69 -0.66
CA LEU A 13 -2.06 -4.41 0.25
C LEU A 13 -1.91 -5.35 1.43
N CYS A 14 -1.71 -4.79 2.61
CA CYS A 14 -1.48 -5.57 3.82
C CYS A 14 -2.48 -5.20 4.90
N ARG A 15 -2.70 -6.11 5.85
CA ARG A 15 -3.60 -5.88 6.97
C ARG A 15 -3.14 -4.64 7.76
N GLY A 16 -4.07 -3.74 8.07
CA GLY A 16 -3.81 -2.46 8.73
C GLY A 16 -3.44 -1.32 7.77
N ALA A 17 -3.23 -1.59 6.48
CA ALA A 17 -3.02 -0.51 5.50
C ALA A 17 -4.31 0.28 5.28
N ARG A 18 -4.15 1.61 5.14
CA ARG A 18 -5.22 2.48 4.64
C ARG A 18 -5.31 2.35 3.12
N VAL A 19 -6.53 2.17 2.65
CA VAL A 19 -6.85 2.02 1.24
C VAL A 19 -8.01 2.91 0.87
N ARG A 20 -8.08 3.29 -0.40
CA ARG A 20 -9.22 3.95 -1.03
C ARG A 20 -9.62 3.16 -2.27
N MET A 21 -10.75 3.51 -2.87
CA MET A 21 -11.09 2.95 -4.19
C MET A 21 -10.17 3.53 -5.27
N SER A 22 -9.61 2.66 -6.10
CA SER A 22 -8.89 3.07 -7.31
C SER A 22 -9.87 3.69 -8.32
N PRO A 23 -9.43 4.45 -9.34
CA PRO A 23 -10.31 4.98 -10.38
C PRO A 23 -11.27 3.95 -10.97
N LEU A 24 -10.80 2.70 -11.15
CA LEU A 24 -11.61 1.57 -11.62
C LEU A 24 -12.65 1.14 -10.58
N GLY A 25 -12.23 1.03 -9.31
CA GLY A 25 -13.12 0.77 -8.19
C GLY A 25 -14.22 1.83 -8.05
N ARG A 26 -13.88 3.11 -8.26
CA ARG A 26 -14.83 4.24 -8.23
C ARG A 26 -15.84 4.18 -9.37
N SER A 27 -15.42 3.79 -10.56
CA SER A 27 -16.31 3.62 -11.72
C SER A 27 -17.33 2.48 -11.50
N ARG A 28 -16.89 1.35 -10.92
CA ARG A 28 -17.77 0.21 -10.58
C ARG A 28 -18.62 0.46 -9.32
N HIS A 29 -18.09 1.22 -8.38
CA HIS A 29 -18.70 1.50 -7.09
C HIS A 29 -18.73 3.01 -6.80
N PRO A 30 -19.58 3.79 -7.50
CA PRO A 30 -19.68 5.23 -7.27
C PRO A 30 -20.10 5.56 -5.84
N LYS A 31 -20.84 4.67 -5.18
CA LYS A 31 -21.21 4.78 -3.75
C LYS A 31 -20.02 4.71 -2.79
N TYR A 32 -18.90 4.13 -3.20
CA TYR A 32 -17.69 3.96 -2.40
C TYR A 32 -16.54 4.88 -2.85
N GLY A 33 -16.80 5.74 -3.84
CA GLY A 33 -15.84 6.52 -4.62
C GLY A 33 -14.63 7.03 -3.86
N ASP A 34 -14.78 8.13 -3.14
CA ASP A 34 -13.66 8.78 -2.48
C ASP A 34 -13.52 8.36 -1.00
N ARG A 35 -14.02 7.17 -0.66
CA ARG A 35 -13.99 6.68 0.72
C ARG A 35 -12.70 5.95 1.01
N GLU A 36 -12.12 6.31 2.15
CA GLU A 36 -11.00 5.59 2.72
C GLU A 36 -11.49 4.49 3.67
N GLY A 37 -10.65 3.49 3.85
CA GLY A 37 -10.89 2.39 4.77
C GLY A 37 -9.60 1.70 5.18
N LEU A 38 -9.74 0.79 6.13
CA LEU A 38 -8.66 -0.01 6.67
C LEU A 38 -8.84 -1.47 6.27
N ILE A 39 -7.76 -2.09 5.82
CA ILE A 39 -7.75 -3.54 5.60
C ILE A 39 -7.78 -4.24 6.97
N VAL A 40 -8.88 -4.93 7.27
CA VAL A 40 -9.05 -5.67 8.53
C VAL A 40 -8.68 -7.14 8.39
N GLY A 41 -8.59 -7.66 7.16
CA GLY A 41 -8.18 -9.03 6.87
C GLY A 41 -8.23 -9.35 5.39
N GLN A 42 -7.86 -10.57 5.03
CA GLN A 42 -7.97 -11.09 3.67
C GLN A 42 -9.26 -11.88 3.53
N GLY A 43 -9.96 -11.74 2.39
CA GLY A 43 -11.16 -12.52 2.08
C GLY A 43 -10.86 -13.67 1.13
N SER A 44 -10.06 -13.40 0.10
CA SER A 44 -9.61 -14.34 -0.93
C SER A 44 -8.19 -13.95 -1.34
N PRO A 45 -7.42 -14.81 -2.03
CA PRO A 45 -6.05 -14.48 -2.44
C PRO A 45 -5.96 -13.12 -3.18
N SER A 46 -6.98 -12.76 -3.94
CA SER A 46 -7.05 -11.49 -4.69
C SER A 46 -7.98 -10.43 -4.09
N SER A 47 -8.56 -10.67 -2.90
CA SER A 47 -9.57 -9.78 -2.30
C SER A 47 -9.30 -9.48 -0.82
N TRP A 48 -9.43 -8.20 -0.47
CA TRP A 48 -9.23 -7.69 0.88
C TRP A 48 -10.53 -7.32 1.55
N ARG A 49 -10.62 -7.61 2.85
CA ARG A 49 -11.72 -7.17 3.72
C ARG A 49 -11.37 -5.78 4.22
N VAL A 50 -12.09 -4.78 3.73
CA VAL A 50 -11.90 -3.37 4.04
C VAL A 50 -13.05 -2.89 4.91
N LYS A 51 -12.72 -2.26 6.04
CA LYS A 51 -13.67 -1.49 6.84
C LYS A 51 -13.55 -0.04 6.40
N PHE A 52 -14.55 0.44 5.66
CA PHE A 52 -14.63 1.86 5.26
C PHE A 52 -15.03 2.71 6.46
N ASP A 53 -14.45 3.91 6.59
CA ASP A 53 -14.67 4.77 7.76
C ASP A 53 -16.14 5.20 7.89
N ASP A 54 -16.84 5.38 6.76
CA ASP A 54 -18.26 5.77 6.71
C ASP A 54 -19.23 4.62 7.06
N ARG A 55 -18.77 3.36 7.07
CA ARG A 55 -19.65 2.19 7.26
C ARG A 55 -19.23 1.29 8.42
N LYS A 56 -20.23 0.77 9.13
CA LYS A 56 -20.02 -0.28 10.13
C LYS A 56 -19.73 -1.66 9.52
N THR A 57 -20.04 -1.86 8.24
CA THR A 57 -19.91 -3.14 7.54
C THR A 57 -18.53 -3.30 6.89
N ILE A 58 -17.93 -4.47 7.07
CA ILE A 58 -16.70 -4.88 6.39
C ILE A 58 -17.05 -5.37 4.99
N GLN A 59 -16.40 -4.83 3.96
CA GLN A 59 -16.61 -5.21 2.55
C GLN A 59 -15.40 -5.94 1.98
N ALA A 60 -15.64 -7.02 1.23
CA ALA A 60 -14.61 -7.70 0.46
C ALA A 60 -14.45 -7.05 -0.91
N ILE A 61 -13.29 -6.45 -1.17
CA ILE A 61 -12.99 -5.72 -2.41
C ILE A 61 -11.74 -6.32 -3.07
N HIS A 62 -11.77 -6.47 -4.39
CA HIS A 62 -10.62 -6.97 -5.16
C HIS A 62 -9.43 -6.00 -5.09
N GLN A 63 -8.21 -6.53 -5.08
CA GLN A 63 -6.99 -5.72 -4.98
C GLN A 63 -6.87 -4.65 -6.07
N ASP A 64 -7.29 -4.93 -7.31
CA ASP A 64 -7.22 -3.96 -8.42
C ASP A 64 -8.22 -2.78 -8.26
N TYR A 65 -9.25 -2.96 -7.46
CA TYR A 65 -10.21 -1.91 -7.14
C TYR A 65 -9.77 -1.08 -5.92
N LEU A 66 -8.68 -1.46 -5.28
CA LEU A 66 -8.12 -0.77 -4.13
C LEU A 66 -6.83 -0.07 -4.51
N GLU A 67 -6.62 1.10 -3.93
CA GLU A 67 -5.38 1.84 -4.03
C GLU A 67 -4.91 2.15 -2.61
N ARG A 68 -3.63 1.89 -2.33
CA ARG A 68 -3.07 2.18 -1.01
C ARG A 68 -2.97 3.69 -0.85
N VAL A 69 -3.54 4.21 0.23
CA VAL A 69 -3.38 5.63 0.57
C VAL A 69 -2.05 5.76 1.32
N PRO A 70 -1.08 6.53 0.81
CA PRO A 70 0.08 6.88 1.60
C PRO A 70 -0.42 7.67 2.80
N ARG A 71 -0.37 7.05 3.98
CA ARG A 71 -0.46 7.82 5.20
C ARG A 71 0.69 8.84 5.12
N PRO A 72 0.46 10.14 5.40
CA PRO A 72 1.55 11.02 5.76
C PRO A 72 2.10 10.49 7.08
N SER A 73 2.94 9.46 6.97
CA SER A 73 3.92 9.18 7.99
C SER A 73 4.81 10.41 7.98
N ALA A 74 4.93 11.08 9.12
CA ALA A 74 6.10 11.89 9.41
C ALA A 74 7.33 11.15 8.87
N PRO A 75 8.29 11.84 8.24
CA PRO A 75 9.31 11.22 7.41
C PRO A 75 10.01 10.11 8.19
N HIS A 76 9.66 8.85 7.87
CA HIS A 76 10.51 7.73 8.18
C HIS A 76 11.70 7.87 7.23
N HIS A 77 12.71 8.58 7.74
CA HIS A 77 14.09 8.41 7.30
C HIS A 77 14.32 6.90 7.26
N SER A 78 14.27 6.32 6.06
CA SER A 78 15.00 5.11 5.75
C SER A 78 16.47 5.49 5.91
N ALA A 79 16.94 5.49 7.16
CA ALA A 79 18.35 5.57 7.47
C ALA A 79 18.95 4.28 6.89
N GLU A 80 19.52 4.43 5.71
CA GLU A 80 20.58 3.59 5.21
C GLU A 80 21.61 3.40 6.33
N SER A 81 21.52 2.29 7.05
CA SER A 81 22.68 1.76 7.76
C SER A 81 23.56 1.06 6.74
N SER A 82 24.12 1.83 5.80
CA SER A 82 25.29 1.44 5.05
C SER A 82 26.46 1.48 6.03
N VAL A 83 26.63 0.40 6.79
CA VAL A 83 27.92 0.12 7.41
C VAL A 83 28.84 -0.28 6.27
N ASP A 84 29.45 0.74 5.68
CA ASP A 84 30.70 0.68 4.95
C ASP A 84 31.70 -0.09 5.82
N ARG A 85 31.78 -1.41 5.60
CA ARG A 85 32.90 -2.20 6.12
C ARG A 85 34.05 -1.92 5.17
N HIS A 86 34.72 -0.83 5.47
CA HIS A 86 36.03 -0.50 4.98
C HIS A 86 36.94 -1.73 5.14
N CYS A 87 37.36 -2.28 4.03
CA CYS A 87 38.46 -3.21 3.95
C CYS A 87 39.75 -2.39 4.00
N ASP A 88 40.55 -2.50 5.08
CA ASP A 88 42.00 -2.45 4.92
C ASP A 88 42.73 -3.10 6.10
N ALA A 89 43.88 -3.68 5.76
CA ALA A 89 44.70 -4.58 6.54
C ALA A 89 45.68 -3.85 7.47
N SER A 90 46.13 -4.50 8.54
CA SER A 90 47.57 -4.80 8.76
C SER A 90 47.85 -5.23 10.19
N ASN A 91 48.56 -6.36 10.27
CA ASN A 91 49.30 -6.89 11.40
C ASN A 91 50.43 -5.93 11.82
N PRO A 92 50.82 -5.91 13.10
CA PRO A 92 52.16 -6.44 13.42
C PRO A 92 52.17 -7.43 14.60
#